data_AF-A0A3C0BLT4-F1
#
_entry.id   AF-A0A3C0BLT4-F1
#
_cell.length_a   1.000
_cell.length_b   1.000
_cell.length_c   1.000
_cell.angle_alpha   90.00
_cell.angle_beta   90.00
_cell.angle_gamma   90.00
#
_symmetry.space_group_name_H-M   'P 1'
#
loop_
_entity.id
_entity.type
_entity.pdbx_description
1 polymer ?
#
loop_
_entity_poly.entity_id
_entity_poly.type
_entity_poly.pdbx_seq_one_letter_code
_entity_poly.pdbx_strand_id
1 'polypeptide(L)'
;MAEYTVKNFTSLAGALVGLYGRNTRIARTDRLSGGDINKAYGLNLTNGAHIFMKANAKENAGFFTAEAAGLAALASVKKIGTPKILCT
;
A
#
# COMPACT_ATOMS: atom_id res chain seq x y z
N MET A 1 6.02 -19.26 -11.21
CA MET A 1 5.96 -18.58 -9.89
C MET A 1 6.22 -17.11 -10.18
N ALA A 2 5.22 -16.23 -10.10
CA ALA A 2 5.49 -14.80 -10.31
C ALA A 2 6.21 -14.27 -9.07
N GLU A 3 7.47 -13.87 -9.21
CA GLU A 3 8.17 -13.12 -8.17
C GLU A 3 7.38 -11.85 -7.88
N TYR A 4 6.80 -11.79 -6.68
CA TYR A 4 6.03 -10.65 -6.23
C TYR A 4 7.00 -9.61 -5.66
N THR A 5 7.77 -8.97 -6.53
CA THR A 5 8.70 -7.91 -6.11
C THR A 5 7.90 -6.66 -5.79
N VAL A 6 7.69 -6.40 -4.51
CA VAL A 6 7.08 -5.17 -4.03
C VAL A 6 8.01 -4.01 -4.37
N LYS A 7 7.52 -3.07 -5.18
CA LYS A 7 8.27 -1.86 -5.55
C LYS A 7 8.47 -1.02 -4.30
N ASN A 8 9.69 -0.53 -4.07
CA ASN A 8 10.00 0.38 -2.98
C ASN A 8 10.14 1.81 -3.49
N PHE A 9 9.52 2.77 -2.81
CA PHE A 9 9.66 4.19 -3.08
C PHE A 9 10.10 4.96 -1.83
N THR A 10 10.86 6.02 -2.02
CA THR A 10 11.31 6.89 -0.92
C THR A 10 10.30 7.96 -0.54
N SER A 11 9.20 8.10 -1.31
CA SER A 11 8.14 9.06 -1.04
C SER A 11 6.81 8.62 -1.65
N LEU A 12 5.71 9.04 -1.02
CA LEU A 12 4.35 8.82 -1.53
C LEU A 12 4.16 9.45 -2.92
N ALA A 13 4.69 10.65 -3.15
CA ALA A 13 4.61 11.30 -4.45
C ALA A 13 5.32 10.48 -5.55
N GLY A 14 6.52 9.98 -5.26
CA GLY A 14 7.25 9.08 -6.17
C GLY A 14 6.49 7.78 -6.45
N ALA A 15 5.87 7.19 -5.43
CA ALA A 15 5.03 6.01 -5.58
C ALA A 15 3.82 6.27 -6.49
N LEU A 16 3.11 7.38 -6.29
CA LEU A 16 1.94 7.72 -7.12
C LEU A 16 2.33 7.96 -8.58
N VAL A 17 3.45 8.65 -8.82
CA VAL A 17 3.98 8.83 -10.18
C VAL A 17 4.36 7.50 -10.82
N GLY A 18 5.06 6.64 -10.07
CA GLY A 18 5.52 5.33 -10.57
C GLY A 18 4.40 4.32 -10.80
N LEU A 19 3.27 4.44 -10.08
CA LEU A 19 2.13 3.53 -10.18
C LEU A 19 1.05 4.02 -11.13
N TYR A 20 0.79 5.34 -11.16
CA TYR A 20 -0.38 5.92 -11.83
C TYR A 20 -0.02 7.06 -12.80
N GLY A 21 1.27 7.36 -12.99
CA GLY A 21 1.74 8.40 -13.89
C GLY A 21 1.71 9.81 -13.29
N ARG A 22 2.37 10.76 -13.97
CA ARG A 22 2.62 12.14 -13.49
C ARG A 22 1.36 13.00 -13.33
N ASN A 23 0.27 12.64 -14.01
CA ASN A 23 -0.98 13.39 -13.98
C ASN A 23 -1.92 12.95 -12.84
N THR A 24 -1.58 11.88 -12.13
CA THR A 24 -2.38 11.37 -11.02
C THR A 24 -1.96 12.04 -9.72
N ARG A 25 -2.94 12.55 -8.97
CA ARG A 25 -2.74 13.22 -7.68
C ARG A 25 -3.74 12.68 -6.67
N ILE A 26 -3.49 12.94 -5.39
CA ILE A 26 -4.47 12.69 -4.33
C ILE A 26 -5.55 13.77 -4.43
N ALA A 27 -6.78 13.36 -4.72
CA ALA A 27 -7.95 14.22 -4.70
C ALA A 27 -8.53 14.36 -3.28
N ARG A 28 -8.52 13.27 -2.50
CA ARG A 28 -9.01 13.26 -1.11
C ARG A 28 -8.24 12.26 -0.25
N THR A 29 -8.00 12.63 1.01
CA THR A 29 -7.41 11.76 2.02
C THR A 29 -8.37 11.60 3.18
N ASP A 30 -8.73 10.36 3.48
CA ASP A 30 -9.49 9.96 4.65
C ASP A 30 -8.56 9.35 5.68
N ARG A 31 -8.61 9.85 6.92
CA ARG A 31 -8.00 9.13 8.03
C ARG A 31 -8.95 8.01 8.46
N LEU A 32 -8.46 6.78 8.47
CA LEU A 32 -9.22 5.61 8.88
C LEU A 32 -8.87 5.26 10.33
N SER A 33 -9.89 5.04 11.16
CA SER A 33 -9.75 4.63 12.56
C SER A 33 -10.05 3.14 12.74
N GLY A 34 -9.45 2.50 13.74
CA GLY A 34 -9.72 1.08 14.03
C GLY A 34 -8.75 0.41 15.01
N GLY A 35 -8.05 1.17 15.85
CA GLY A 35 -7.08 0.60 16.80
C GLY A 35 -5.81 0.02 16.17
N ASP A 36 -5.43 0.44 14.97
CA ASP A 36 -4.17 0.03 14.32
C ASP A 36 -2.98 0.79 14.93
N ILE A 37 -1.87 0.09 15.15
CA ILE A 37 -0.57 0.68 15.54
C ILE A 37 0.00 1.56 14.42
N ASN A 38 -0.45 1.34 13.19
CA ASN A 38 -0.14 2.17 12.03
C ASN A 38 -1.22 3.24 11.83
N LYS A 39 -0.83 4.36 11.22
CA LYS A 39 -1.78 5.31 10.66
C LYS A 39 -2.35 4.73 9.37
N ALA A 40 -3.67 4.60 9.28
CA ALA A 40 -4.35 4.11 8.10
C ALA A 40 -5.06 5.26 7.35
N TYR A 41 -4.99 5.21 6.03
CA TYR A 41 -5.57 6.22 5.15
C TYR A 41 -6.29 5.59 3.95
N GLY A 42 -7.44 6.14 3.59
CA GLY A 42 -8.04 5.97 2.28
C GLY A 42 -7.64 7.14 1.38
N LEU A 43 -7.02 6.88 0.23
CA LEU A 43 -6.63 7.92 -0.72
C LEU A 43 -7.46 7.76 -1.99
N ASN A 44 -8.27 8.77 -2.29
CA ASN A 44 -8.98 8.88 -3.56
C ASN A 44 -8.11 9.70 -4.52
N LEU A 45 -7.83 9.15 -5.69
CA LEU A 45 -6.96 9.75 -6.69
C LEU A 45 -7.77 10.45 -7.78
N THR A 46 -7.16 11.43 -8.46
CA THR A 46 -7.80 12.19 -9.55
C THR A 46 -8.19 11.36 -10.75
N ASN A 47 -7.58 10.19 -10.93
CA ASN A 47 -7.92 9.24 -11.99
C ASN A 47 -9.06 8.27 -11.59
N GLY A 48 -9.71 8.48 -10.45
CA GLY A 48 -10.79 7.64 -9.93
C GLY A 48 -10.33 6.41 -9.14
N ALA A 49 -9.02 6.15 -9.04
CA ALA A 49 -8.52 5.04 -8.22
C ALA A 49 -8.68 5.36 -6.72
N HIS A 50 -8.99 4.33 -5.94
CA HIS A 50 -9.05 4.40 -4.48
C HIS A 50 -8.05 3.40 -3.90
N ILE A 51 -7.14 3.87 -3.05
CA ILE A 51 -6.07 3.06 -2.46
C ILE A 51 -6.09 3.15 -0.93
N PHE A 52 -5.78 2.03 -0.29
CA PHE A 52 -5.56 1.96 1.14
C PHE A 52 -4.06 2.06 1.43
N MET A 53 -3.68 2.97 2.33
CA MET A 53 -2.29 3.21 2.71
C MET A 53 -2.14 3.08 4.22
N LYS A 54 -1.14 2.31 4.65
CA LYS A 54 -0.64 2.34 6.02
C LYS A 54 0.65 3.15 6.08
N ALA A 55 0.85 3.87 7.19
CA ALA A 55 2.05 4.64 7.44
C ALA A 55 2.47 4.54 8.91
N ASN A 56 3.77 4.51 9.15
CA ASN A 56 4.37 4.50 10.48
C ASN A 56 5.72 5.22 10.44
N ALA A 57 6.34 5.39 11.60
CA ALA A 57 7.70 5.89 11.71
C ALA A 57 8.69 4.93 11.03
N LYS A 58 9.82 5.47 10.53
CA LYS A 58 10.75 4.74 9.66
C LYS A 58 11.38 3.53 10.36
N GLU A 59 11.65 3.64 11.65
CA GLU A 59 12.15 2.58 12.52
C GLU A 59 11.24 1.34 12.52
N ASN A 60 9.94 1.51 12.23
CA ASN A 60 8.97 0.43 12.17
C ASN A 60 8.77 -0.12 10.75
N ALA A 61 9.64 0.20 9.79
CA ALA A 61 9.53 -0.27 8.40
C ALA A 61 9.43 -1.80 8.29
N GLY A 62 10.05 -2.54 9.22
CA GLY A 62 9.97 -4.00 9.28
C GLY A 62 8.55 -4.55 9.41
N PHE A 63 7.60 -3.78 9.96
CA PHE A 63 6.19 -4.19 10.05
C PHE A 63 5.58 -4.38 8.66
N PHE A 64 5.89 -3.48 7.72
CA PHE A 64 5.36 -3.57 6.35
C PHE A 64 6.00 -4.71 5.56
N THR A 65 7.29 -5.00 5.80
CA THR A 65 7.96 -6.17 5.21
C THR A 65 7.30 -7.46 5.67
N ALA A 66 7.04 -7.60 6.98
CA ALA A 66 6.37 -8.78 7.53
C ALA A 66 4.93 -8.92 7.03
N GLU A 67 4.18 -7.82 6.97
CA GLU A 67 2.80 -7.81 6.45
C GLU A 67 2.75 -8.21 4.96
N ALA A 68 3.64 -7.68 4.13
CA ALA A 68 3.72 -8.04 2.72
C ALA A 68 4.05 -9.53 2.53
N ALA A 69 4.97 -10.08 3.32
CA ALA A 69 5.30 -11.51 3.29
C ALA A 69 4.11 -12.39 3.72
N GLY A 70 3.39 -11.99 4.78
CA GLY A 70 2.19 -12.68 5.25
C GLY A 70 1.07 -12.68 4.21
N LEU A 71 0.82 -11.54 3.57
CA LEU A 71 -0.19 -11.42 2.50
C LEU A 71 0.20 -12.23 1.26
N ALA A 72 1.48 -12.28 0.89
CA ALA A 72 1.97 -13.12 -0.19
C ALA A 72 1.77 -14.61 0.12
N ALA A 73 2.07 -15.03 1.36
CA ALA A 73 1.83 -16.40 1.81
C ALA A 73 0.34 -16.76 1.74
N LEU A 74 -0.56 -15.90 2.22
CA LEU A 74 -2.01 -16.11 2.14
C LEU A 74 -2.51 -16.14 0.68
N ALA A 75 -2.01 -15.24 -0.17
CA ALA A 75 -2.36 -15.21 -1.59
C ALA A 75 -1.96 -16.51 -2.31
N SER A 76 -0.83 -17.11 -1.93
CA SER A 76 -0.32 -18.35 -2.55
C SER A 76 -1.26 -19.53 -2.41
N VAL A 77 -2.08 -19.54 -1.34
CA VAL A 77 -3.02 -20.61 -1.03
C VAL A 77 -4.25 -20.57 -1.96
N LYS A 78 -4.57 -19.41 -2.56
CA LYS A 78 -5.69 -19.19 -3.50
C LYS A 78 -7.06 -19.65 -2.96
N LYS A 79 -7.25 -19.65 -1.64
CA LYS A 79 -8.52 -20.03 -0.99
C LYS A 79 -9.31 -18.83 -0.49
N ILE A 80 -8.64 -17.72 -0.21
CA ILE A 80 -9.25 -16.47 0.25
C ILE A 80 -8.75 -15.30 -0.61
N GLY A 81 -9.58 -14.27 -0.74
CA GLY A 81 -9.17 -13.01 -1.33
C GLY A 81 -8.18 -12.29 -0.41
N THR A 82 -7.08 -11.82 -0.97
CA THR A 82 -6.10 -10.98 -0.26
C THR A 82 -5.94 -9.64 -1.00
N PRO A 83 -5.66 -8.55 -0.29
CA PRO A 83 -5.33 -7.28 -0.93
C PRO A 83 -4.04 -7.41 -1.75
N LYS A 84 -4.03 -6.72 -2.90
CA LYS A 84 -2.83 -6.57 -3.74
C LYS A 84 -1.92 -5.50 -3.11
N ILE A 85 -0.67 -5.84 -2.81
CA ILE A 85 0.32 -4.84 -2.41
C ILE A 85 0.79 -4.08 -3.65
N LEU A 86 0.66 -2.76 -3.64
CA LEU A 86 1.06 -1.89 -4.76
C LEU A 86 2.54 -1.52 -4.68
N CYS A 87 3.00 -1.16 -3.49
CA CYS A 87 4.38 -0.75 -3.19
C CYS A 87 4.59 -0.68 -1.67
N THR A 88 5.84 -0.46 -1.28
CA THR A 88 6.27 -0.02 0.05
C THR A 88 7.07 1.27 -0.04
#